data_AF-A0A971L6W4-F1
#
_entry.id   AF-A0A971L6W4-F1
#
_cell.length_a   1.000
_cell.length_b   1.000
_cell.length_c   1.000
_cell.angle_alpha   90.00
_cell.angle_beta   90.00
_cell.angle_gamma   90.00
#
_symmetry.space_group_name_H-M   'P 1'
#
loop_
_entity.id
_entity.type
_entity.pdbx_description
1 polymer ?
#
loop_
_entity_poly.entity_id
_entity_poly.type
_entity_poly.pdbx_seq_one_letter_code
_entity_poly.pdbx_strand_id
1 'polypeptide(L)' 'MLQIHFSYYARPRRGRCECCNRQQTLEQKLWLQEDDSLIGDLSLCSECAAVWEELLGQGKEKIIQEWNFCEGVSGS' A
#
# COMPACT_ATOMS: atom_id res chain seq x y z
N MET A 1 2.44 16.39 4.29
CA MET A 1 2.28 15.80 2.93
C MET A 1 2.58 14.32 2.99
N LEU A 2 1.64 13.46 2.58
CA LEU A 2 1.84 12.01 2.58
C LEU A 2 2.74 11.57 1.41
N GLN A 3 3.86 10.95 1.77
CA GLN A 3 4.83 10.30 0.88
C GLN A 3 4.80 8.79 1.10
N ILE A 4 5.01 8.04 0.02
CA ILE A 4 5.05 6.58 0.06
C ILE A 4 6.36 6.11 -0.56
N HIS A 5 7.10 5.29 0.18
CA HIS A 5 8.42 4.81 -0.24
C HIS A 5 8.47 3.28 -0.23
N PHE A 6 9.04 2.69 -1.27
CA PHE A 6 9.27 1.25 -1.35
C PHE A 6 10.74 0.93 -1.11
N SER A 7 10.99 -0.15 -0.38
CA SER A 7 12.34 -0.66 -0.13
C SER A 7 12.35 -2.18 -0.16
N TYR A 8 13.43 -2.76 -0.67
CA TYR A 8 13.61 -4.21 -0.67
C TYR A 8 14.27 -4.69 0.62
N TYR A 9 13.86 -5.85 1.11
CA TYR A 9 14.60 -6.52 2.18
C TYR A 9 15.95 -7.01 1.65
N ALA A 10 17.03 -6.69 2.36
CA ALA A 10 18.38 -7.13 2.00
C ALA A 10 18.57 -8.66 2.05
N ARG A 11 17.65 -9.39 2.69
CA ARG A 11 17.66 -10.85 2.81
C ARG A 11 16.24 -11.41 2.70
N PRO A 12 16.05 -12.62 2.14
CA PRO A 12 14.74 -13.27 2.11
C PRO A 12 14.16 -13.42 3.51
N ARG A 13 12.94 -12.90 3.73
CA ARG A 13 12.22 -13.00 5.00
C ARG A 13 10.98 -13.86 4.79
N ARG A 14 10.77 -14.90 5.60
CA ARG A 14 9.48 -15.60 5.65
C ARG A 14 8.57 -14.94 6.65
N GLY A 15 7.31 -14.73 6.28
CA GLY A 15 6.34 -14.09 7.14
C GLY A 15 4.95 -14.10 6.53
N ARG A 16 4.02 -13.50 7.27
CA ARG A 16 2.66 -13.25 6.79
C ARG A 16 2.65 -11.92 6.06
N CYS A 17 2.22 -11.93 4.79
CA CYS A 17 2.05 -10.69 4.03
C CYS A 17 0.90 -9.87 4.64
N GLU A 18 1.11 -8.58 4.87
CA GLU A 18 0.11 -7.72 5.50
C GLU A 18 -1.03 -7.32 4.55
N CYS A 19 -0.88 -7.54 3.25
CA CYS A 19 -1.93 -7.32 2.27
C CYS A 19 -2.80 -8.57 2.07
N CYS A 20 -2.22 -9.70 1.64
CA CYS A 20 -2.99 -10.90 1.31
C CYS A 20 -3.12 -11.91 2.47
N ASN A 21 -2.52 -11.64 3.62
CA ASN A 21 -2.55 -12.47 4.83
C ASN A 21 -1.99 -13.91 4.67
N ARG A 22 -1.30 -14.20 3.56
CA ARG A 22 -0.69 -15.52 3.29
C ARG A 22 0.70 -15.63 3.92
N GLN A 23 1.06 -16.83 4.39
CA GLN A 23 2.40 -17.15 4.88
C GLN A 23 3.32 -17.46 3.70
N GLN A 24 4.29 -16.59 3.40
CA GLN A 24 5.17 -16.69 2.24
C GLN A 24 6.46 -15.87 2.41
N THR A 25 7.25 -15.73 1.35
CA THR A 25 8.41 -14.84 1.33
C THR A 25 7.94 -13.38 1.19
N LEU A 26 8.47 -12.52 2.04
CA LEU A 26 8.29 -11.08 2.02
C LEU A 26 9.54 -10.46 1.39
N GLU A 27 9.33 -9.59 0.41
CA GLU A 27 10.39 -9.05 -0.44
C GLU A 27 10.53 -7.54 -0.29
N GLN A 28 9.43 -6.85 0.01
CA GLN A 28 9.41 -5.39 0.06
C GLN A 28 8.73 -4.87 1.32
N LYS A 29 9.15 -3.67 1.70
CA LYS A 29 8.57 -2.85 2.75
C LYS A 29 8.12 -1.52 2.16
N LEU A 30 6.83 -1.23 2.31
CA LEU A 30 6.20 0.04 1.95
C LEU A 30 6.16 0.91 3.21
N TRP A 31 6.69 2.12 3.12
CA TRP A 31 6.72 3.09 4.21
C TRP A 31 5.74 4.23 3.92
N LEU A 32 4.94 4.57 4.93
CA LEU A 32 4.05 5.71 4.92
C LEU A 32 4.68 6.82 5.77
N GLN A 33 4.98 7.95 5.13
CA GLN A 33 5.60 9.09 5.78
C GLN A 33 4.71 10.33 5.61
N GLU A 34 4.44 11.02 6.70
CA GLU A 34 3.78 12.32 6.68
C GLU A 34 4.75 13.38 7.20
N ASP A 35 5.07 14.32 6.32
CA ASP A 35 6.15 15.30 6.54
C ASP A 35 7.47 14.58 6.87
N ASP A 36 8.05 14.80 8.05
CA ASP A 36 9.28 14.13 8.50
C ASP A 36 9.02 12.93 9.42
N SER A 37 7.75 12.55 9.61
CA SER A 37 7.35 11.49 10.53
C SER A 37 6.99 10.22 9.79
N LEU A 38 7.63 9.11 10.17
CA LEU A 38 7.19 7.79 9.77
C LEU A 38 5.91 7.44 10.54
N ILE A 39 4.80 7.29 9.83
CA ILE A 39 3.49 7.02 10.43
C ILE A 39 3.07 5.56 10.33
N GLY A 40 3.69 4.78 9.43
CA GLY A 40 3.39 3.36 9.33
C GLY A 40 4.20 2.64 8.26
N ASP A 41 4.10 1.32 8.27
CA ASP A 41 4.72 0.47 7.26
C ASP A 41 3.93 -0.80 6.97
N LEU A 42 4.15 -1.36 5.78
CA LEU A 42 3.61 -2.65 5.36
C LEU A 42 4.72 -3.55 4.83
N SER A 43 4.72 -4.80 5.29
CA SER A 43 5.58 -5.89 4.84
C SER A 43 4.84 -6.75 3.83
N LEU A 44 5.31 -6.74 2.59
CA LEU A 44 4.59 -7.28 1.44
C LEU A 44 5.38 -8.40 0.75
N CYS A 45 4.65 -9.37 0.19
CA CYS A 45 5.20 -10.25 -0.85
C CYS A 45 5.34 -9.49 -2.17
N SER A 46 6.12 -10.04 -3.10
CA SER A 46 6.36 -9.43 -4.43
C SER A 46 5.06 -9.15 -5.18
N GLU A 47 4.11 -10.09 -5.21
CA GLU A 47 2.82 -9.90 -5.88
C GLU A 47 2.04 -8.70 -5.33
N CYS A 48 1.91 -8.59 -4.00
CA CYS A 48 1.18 -7.47 -3.39
C CYS A 48 1.93 -6.14 -3.54
N ALA A 49 3.26 -6.15 -3.45
CA ALA A 49 4.06 -4.96 -3.63
C ALA A 49 3.92 -4.38 -5.05
N ALA A 50 3.96 -5.23 -6.08
CA ALA A 50 3.73 -4.82 -7.46
C ALA A 50 2.35 -4.17 -7.68
N VAL A 51 1.29 -4.72 -7.07
CA VAL A 51 -0.05 -4.13 -7.11
C VAL A 51 -0.07 -2.75 -6.46
N TRP A 52 0.58 -2.59 -5.31
CA TRP A 52 0.68 -1.28 -4.64
C TRP A 52 1.48 -0.26 -5.46
N GLU A 53 2.58 -0.66 -6.08
CA GLU A 53 3.38 0.19 -6.98
C GLU A 53 2.54 0.66 -8.18
N GLU A 54 1.73 -0.22 -8.77
CA GLU A 54 0.83 0.11 -9.87
C GLU A 54 -0.27 1.09 -9.43
N LEU A 55 -0.97 0.79 -8.34
CA LEU A 55 -2.05 1.64 -7.80
C LEU A 55 -1.55 3.06 -7.49
N LEU A 56 -0.37 3.16 -6.88
CA LEU A 56 0.22 4.44 -6.48
C LEU A 56 0.93 5.15 -7.64
N GLY A 57 1.45 4.40 -8.60
CA GLY A 57 2.09 4.93 -9.81
C GLY A 57 1.11 5.44 -10.86
N GLN A 58 -0.11 4.89 -10.93
CA GLN A 58 -1.10 5.23 -11.95
C GLN A 58 -2.31 6.02 -11.47
N GLY A 59 -2.55 6.23 -10.16
CA GLY A 59 -3.82 6.84 -9.78
C GLY A 59 -4.01 7.21 -8.33
N LYS A 60 -3.29 8.23 -7.84
CA LYS A 60 -3.80 9.01 -6.70
C LYS A 60 -5.17 9.61 -7.01
N GLU A 61 -5.40 10.07 -8.24
CA GLU A 61 -6.66 10.73 -8.63
C GLU A 61 -7.82 9.76 -8.88
N LYS A 62 -7.56 8.58 -9.47
CA LYS A 62 -8.62 7.63 -9.84
C LYS A 62 -9.22 6.90 -8.63
N ILE A 63 -8.39 6.53 -7.66
CA ILE A 63 -8.85 5.81 -6.45
C ILE A 63 -9.68 6.73 -5.54
N ILE A 64 -9.33 8.02 -5.44
CA ILE A 64 -10.15 9.01 -4.69
C ILE A 64 -11.54 9.15 -5.32
N GLN A 65 -11.66 9.13 -6.65
CA GLN A 65 -12.95 9.22 -7.34
C GLN A 65 -13.84 8.00 -7.10
N GLU A 66 -13.27 6.79 -7.07
CA GLU A 66 -14.05 5.57 -6.84
C GLU A 66 -14.50 5.41 -5.37
N TRP A 67 -13.69 5.88 -4.40
CA TRP A 67 -14.08 5.87 -2.98
C TRP A 67 -15.18 6.89 -2.64
N ASN A 68 -15.23 8.03 -3.32
CA ASN A 68 -16.31 9.00 -3.17
C ASN A 68 -17.65 8.53 -3.75
N PHE A 69 -17.70 7.40 -4.46
CA PHE A 69 -18.95 6.85 -5.01
C PHE A 69 -19.85 6.16 -3.95
N CYS A 70 -19.35 5.97 -2.72
CA CYS A 70 -20.13 5.42 -1.61
C CYS A 70 -20.64 6.46 -0.60
N GLU A 71 -20.36 7.76 -0.78
CA GLU A 71 -21.09 8.80 -0.06
C GLU A 71 -22.50 8.90 -0.65
N GLY A 72 -23.46 8.41 0.13
CA GLY A 72 -24.80 8.08 -0.33
C GLY A 72 -25.53 9.23 -1.02
N VAL A 73 -26.21 8.89 -2.11
CA VAL A 73 -27.44 9.58 -2.49
C VAL A 73 -28.46 9.32 -1.38
N SER A 74 -28.39 10.10 -0.30
CA SER A 74 -29.51 10.30 0.61
C SER A 74 -30.60 11.00 -0.18
N GLY A 75 -31.65 10.25 -0.51
CA GLY A 75 -32.65 10.64 -1.49
C GLY A 75 -33.48 11.88 -1.13
N SER A 76 -34.13 12.39 -2.18
CA SER A 76 -35.53 12.84 -2.23
C SER A 76 -35.93 12.95 -3.69
#